data_AF-A0A3B5L493-F1
#
_entry.id   AF-A0A3B5L493-F1
#
_cell.length_a   1.000
_cell.length_b   1.000
_cell.length_c   1.000
_cell.angle_alpha   90.00
_cell.angle_beta   90.00
_cell.angle_gamma   90.00
#
_symmetry.space_group_name_H-M   'P 1'
#
loop_
_entity.id
_entity.type
_entity.pdbx_description
1 polymer ?
#
loop_
_entity_poly.entity_id
_entity_poly.type
_entity_poly.pdbx_seq_one_letter_code
_entity_poly.pdbx_strand_id
1 'polypeptide(L)'
;MLRLVGLHRSRTPSCVGAQRRNKHHRVVMAIRREDINPWERRAPLAPRHVRELTNDGVKVLVQPSNRRAIHEKFYMKAGAIIQEDISEASLIVGVKRPPEEKVIPRKTYAFFSHTIKAQEANMGLLDDLLNKEVRLIDYEKMVDPNGYRIVASGQWAGVAGMINILHGLGLRFLALGHHTPFMHIGMAHNYRNVSQAIQAMRDCGYEISMGLMPRSIGPLTFCFTGTGNVSKGAQDMINELPVEYVEPHELKDVSETGDMNKVYATVLSRRHHLVRKSDGNYDPMEYENHPELYTSHFRTSVAPYTTCLINGIYWDPHTPRLLRRLDAQRLIRPLRSLSALNEGSPALPHKLLAICDISADTGGSIEFMTECTTIDKPFCIYDADQHIDHDSVEGNGILMCSIDNLPAQLPIEATEYFGDRLFPYIWEMLLSDATKSLNEEEFSPQVRDAIITSNGALTPKFEYIEKMREKRYVPLLVAESLFSVISSEGCSLTAHTSEPMCLEAKLIG
;
A
#
# COMPACT_ATOMS: atom_id res chain seq x y z
N MET A 1 -26.51 47.77 -34.84
CA MET A 1 -27.79 48.00 -34.12
C MET A 1 -28.22 46.68 -33.50
N LEU A 2 -28.84 46.75 -32.30
CA LEU A 2 -29.33 45.66 -31.41
C LEU A 2 -28.24 44.95 -30.60
N ARG A 3 -27.81 45.45 -29.42
CA ARG A 3 -28.43 45.43 -28.06
C ARG A 3 -28.70 44.02 -27.50
N LEU A 4 -27.76 43.56 -26.66
CA LEU A 4 -27.93 42.50 -25.65
C LEU A 4 -28.88 42.99 -24.53
N VAL A 5 -29.76 42.09 -24.08
CA VAL A 5 -30.54 42.23 -22.83
C VAL A 5 -30.02 41.19 -21.85
N GLY A 6 -29.38 41.67 -20.78
CA GLY A 6 -28.98 40.87 -19.63
C GLY A 6 -30.13 40.76 -18.63
N LEU A 7 -30.36 39.54 -18.13
CA LEU A 7 -31.32 39.27 -17.05
C LEU A 7 -30.69 39.61 -15.70
N HIS A 8 -31.25 40.63 -15.05
CA HIS A 8 -31.04 40.94 -13.63
C HIS A 8 -31.73 39.90 -12.74
N ARG A 9 -31.00 39.36 -11.76
CA ARG A 9 -31.58 38.81 -10.52
C ARG A 9 -31.14 39.68 -9.35
N SER A 10 -32.13 40.15 -8.62
CA SER A 10 -32.06 41.05 -7.47
C SER A 10 -31.33 40.40 -6.28
N ARG A 11 -30.38 41.14 -5.69
CA ARG A 11 -29.87 40.90 -4.33
C ARG A 11 -30.61 41.82 -3.37
N THR A 12 -31.28 41.25 -2.38
CA THR A 12 -31.77 41.98 -1.20
C THR A 12 -30.66 42.07 -0.15
N PRO A 13 -30.52 43.20 0.58
CA PRO A 13 -29.46 43.38 1.56
C PRO A 13 -29.93 42.93 2.94
N SER A 14 -29.23 41.99 3.58
CA SER A 14 -29.43 41.66 4.99
C SER A 14 -28.25 42.17 5.83
N CYS A 15 -28.54 43.24 6.56
CA CYS A 15 -28.05 43.61 7.89
C CYS A 15 -26.63 43.17 8.31
N VAL A 16 -25.76 44.17 8.35
CA VAL A 16 -24.45 44.16 9.00
C VAL A 16 -24.61 43.95 10.51
N GLY A 17 -24.44 42.72 10.96
CA GLY A 17 -24.19 42.39 12.36
C GLY A 17 -22.70 42.45 12.63
N ALA A 18 -22.23 43.55 13.22
CA ALA A 18 -20.88 43.67 13.75
C ALA A 18 -20.70 42.67 14.92
N GLN A 19 -20.31 41.44 14.60
CA GLN A 19 -19.86 40.48 15.60
C GLN A 19 -18.38 40.75 15.92
N ARG A 20 -18.18 41.00 17.21
CA ARG A 20 -16.93 41.23 17.92
C ARG A 20 -15.75 40.49 17.29
N ARG A 21 -14.69 41.24 16.96
CA ARG A 21 -13.31 40.77 16.86
C ARG A 21 -12.94 40.08 18.19
N ASN A 22 -13.30 38.82 18.34
CA ASN A 22 -12.69 37.96 19.33
C ASN A 22 -11.22 37.80 18.92
N LYS A 23 -10.30 37.95 19.88
CA LYS A 23 -8.89 37.62 19.70
C LYS A 23 -8.82 36.18 19.18
N HIS A 24 -8.64 36.01 17.88
CA HIS A 24 -8.49 34.69 17.27
C HIS A 24 -7.24 34.05 17.88
N HIS A 25 -7.42 33.01 18.70
CA HIS A 25 -6.37 32.01 18.86
C HIS A 25 -6.04 31.58 17.43
N ARG A 26 -4.87 31.99 16.95
CA ARG A 26 -4.45 31.70 15.58
C ARG A 26 -4.18 30.21 15.56
N VAL A 27 -5.09 29.42 14.99
CA VAL A 27 -4.93 27.96 14.93
C VAL A 27 -3.62 27.66 14.20
N VAL A 28 -2.76 26.85 14.83
CA VAL A 28 -1.43 26.53 14.32
C VAL A 28 -1.35 25.04 14.04
N MET A 29 -1.00 24.71 12.81
CA MET A 29 -0.77 23.35 12.34
C MET A 29 0.68 23.17 11.96
N ALA A 30 1.22 21.97 12.14
CA ALA A 30 2.52 21.60 11.62
C ALA A 30 2.45 20.39 10.69
N ILE A 31 3.17 20.48 9.57
CA ILE A 31 3.57 19.32 8.77
C ILE A 31 4.98 18.94 9.21
N ARG A 32 5.11 17.79 9.87
CA ARG A 32 6.42 17.28 10.28
C ARG A 32 7.24 16.81 9.07
N ARG A 33 8.54 16.62 9.26
CA ARG A 33 9.38 15.90 8.28
C ARG A 33 9.28 14.40 8.51
N GLU A 34 9.34 13.63 7.43
CA GLU A 34 9.43 12.17 7.51
C GLU A 34 10.88 11.70 7.70
N ASP A 35 11.08 10.81 8.65
CA ASP A 35 12.39 10.31 9.07
C ASP A 35 12.42 8.80 9.39
N ILE A 36 11.37 8.07 9.03
CA ILE A 36 11.29 6.61 9.25
C ILE A 36 12.30 5.83 8.40
N ASN A 37 12.48 6.21 7.14
CA ASN A 37 13.44 5.59 6.22
C ASN A 37 13.81 6.58 5.08
N PRO A 38 14.83 6.26 4.25
CA PRO A 38 15.25 7.13 3.14
C PRO A 38 14.20 7.31 2.03
N TRP A 39 13.33 6.32 1.83
CA TRP A 39 12.34 6.28 0.75
C TRP A 39 11.07 7.08 1.05
N GLU A 40 10.74 7.29 2.33
CA GLU A 40 9.59 8.09 2.73
C GLU A 40 9.86 9.58 2.46
N ARG A 41 9.51 9.99 1.23
CA ARG A 41 9.66 11.34 0.70
C ARG A 41 8.31 12.05 0.52
N ARG A 42 7.21 11.39 0.89
CA ARG A 42 5.87 11.96 0.80
C ARG A 42 5.65 13.01 1.89
N ALA A 43 4.52 13.68 1.81
CA ALA A 43 3.98 14.51 2.88
C ALA A 43 2.48 14.24 3.02
N PRO A 44 1.87 14.53 4.18
CA PRO A 44 0.44 14.35 4.36
C PRO A 44 -0.40 15.36 3.56
N LEU A 45 0.17 16.53 3.23
CA LEU A 45 -0.51 17.59 2.47
C LEU A 45 0.41 18.19 1.40
N ALA A 46 -0.10 18.26 0.17
CA ALA A 46 0.51 19.04 -0.93
C ALA A 46 0.38 20.57 -0.72
N PRO A 47 1.22 21.39 -1.40
CA PRO A 47 1.18 22.85 -1.30
C PRO A 47 -0.18 23.50 -1.59
N ARG A 48 -1.03 22.91 -2.44
CA ARG A 48 -2.37 23.45 -2.70
C ARG A 48 -3.29 23.37 -1.47
N HIS A 49 -3.25 22.28 -0.73
CA HIS A 49 -3.98 22.15 0.54
C HIS A 49 -3.49 23.18 1.56
N VAL A 50 -2.17 23.37 1.63
CA VAL A 50 -1.55 24.38 2.51
C VAL A 50 -1.95 25.80 2.10
N ARG A 51 -2.09 26.07 0.80
CA ARG A 51 -2.60 27.36 0.31
C ARG A 51 -4.01 27.63 0.81
N GLU A 52 -4.88 26.62 0.78
CA GLU A 52 -6.26 26.77 1.26
C GLU A 52 -6.29 27.11 2.76
N LEU A 53 -5.52 26.39 3.58
CA LEU A 53 -5.39 26.67 5.02
C LEU A 53 -4.90 28.09 5.31
N THR A 54 -3.84 28.50 4.63
CA THR A 54 -3.20 29.80 4.88
C THR A 54 -4.04 30.98 4.38
N ASN A 55 -4.79 30.79 3.29
CA ASN A 55 -5.77 31.77 2.81
C ASN A 55 -6.89 32.00 3.85
N ASP A 56 -7.27 30.96 4.59
CA ASP A 56 -8.27 31.04 5.67
C ASP A 56 -7.65 31.47 7.03
N GLY A 57 -6.39 31.90 7.02
CA GLY A 57 -5.71 32.48 8.19
C GLY A 57 -5.07 31.48 9.15
N VAL A 58 -5.08 30.18 8.83
CA VAL A 58 -4.38 29.14 9.59
C VAL A 58 -2.87 29.35 9.47
N LYS A 59 -2.16 29.34 10.59
CA LYS A 59 -0.69 29.38 10.58
C LYS A 59 -0.17 27.97 10.34
N VAL A 60 0.35 27.70 9.15
CA VAL A 60 0.92 26.39 8.80
C VAL A 60 2.44 26.43 8.92
N LEU A 61 2.96 25.64 9.85
CA LEU A 61 4.38 25.38 10.04
C LEU A 61 4.77 24.14 9.23
N VAL A 62 5.93 24.17 8.59
CA VAL A 62 6.47 23.01 7.88
C VAL A 62 7.91 22.82 8.32
N GLN A 63 8.22 21.63 8.84
CA GLN A 63 9.60 21.32 9.18
C GLN A 63 10.46 21.24 7.90
N PRO A 64 11.67 21.84 7.90
CA PRO A 64 12.65 21.68 6.84
C PRO A 64 12.92 20.19 6.57
N SER A 65 13.03 19.82 5.31
CA SER A 65 13.41 18.45 4.91
C SER A 65 13.98 18.44 3.50
N ASN A 66 15.25 18.04 3.40
CA ASN A 66 15.91 17.79 2.11
C ASN A 66 15.49 16.44 1.49
N ARG A 67 14.76 15.61 2.23
CA ARG A 67 14.25 14.31 1.76
C ARG A 67 12.89 14.45 1.05
N ARG A 68 12.04 15.38 1.50
CA ARG A 68 10.69 15.56 0.97
C ARG A 68 10.72 15.84 -0.54
N ALA A 69 9.93 15.09 -1.30
CA ALA A 69 9.90 15.19 -2.76
C ALA A 69 9.40 16.56 -3.25
N ILE A 70 8.39 17.11 -2.56
CA ILE A 70 7.92 18.47 -2.82
C ILE A 70 8.81 19.45 -2.05
N HIS A 71 9.59 20.22 -2.80
CA HIS A 71 10.55 21.19 -2.26
C HIS A 71 9.86 22.29 -1.42
N GLU A 72 10.50 22.70 -0.31
CA GLU A 72 9.97 23.68 0.65
C GLU A 72 9.56 25.03 0.03
N LYS A 73 10.27 25.53 -1.00
CA LYS A 73 9.87 26.71 -1.78
C LYS A 73 8.41 26.69 -2.24
N PHE A 74 7.84 25.52 -2.53
CA PHE A 74 6.44 25.41 -2.92
C PHE A 74 5.50 25.58 -1.73
N TYR A 75 5.88 25.08 -0.54
CA TYR A 75 5.19 25.33 0.71
C TYR A 75 5.28 26.79 1.16
N MET A 76 6.47 27.41 1.05
CA MET A 76 6.66 28.84 1.30
C MET A 76 5.77 29.68 0.39
N LYS A 77 5.81 29.37 -0.92
CA LYS A 77 4.92 30.03 -1.88
C LYS A 77 3.49 29.87 -1.43
N ALA A 78 3.07 28.67 -1.01
CA ALA A 78 1.74 28.35 -0.46
C ALA A 78 1.37 29.09 0.82
N GLY A 79 2.27 29.87 1.44
CA GLY A 79 1.99 30.67 2.64
C GLY A 79 2.43 30.00 3.95
N ALA A 80 3.03 28.81 3.89
CA ALA A 80 3.58 28.16 5.07
C ALA A 80 4.89 28.80 5.54
N ILE A 81 5.17 28.63 6.83
CA ILE A 81 6.41 29.06 7.47
C ILE A 81 7.31 27.84 7.62
N ILE A 82 8.50 27.89 7.01
CA ILE A 82 9.50 26.85 7.15
C ILE A 82 10.27 27.09 8.45
N GLN A 83 10.15 26.18 9.42
CA GLN A 83 10.83 26.29 10.71
C GLN A 83 10.98 24.93 11.38
N GLU A 84 12.07 24.78 12.14
CA GLU A 84 12.43 23.53 12.81
C GLU A 84 11.52 23.23 14.02
N ASP A 85 11.37 24.23 14.90
CA ASP A 85 10.50 24.14 16.05
C ASP A 85 9.03 24.23 15.63
N ILE A 86 8.26 23.20 15.97
CA ILE A 86 6.83 23.10 15.69
C ILE A 86 6.00 23.00 16.97
N SER A 87 6.58 23.28 18.13
CA SER A 87 5.93 23.19 19.44
C SER A 87 4.72 24.11 19.60
N GLU A 88 4.63 25.18 18.80
CA GLU A 88 3.47 26.08 18.75
C GLU A 88 2.21 25.38 18.19
N ALA A 89 2.36 24.38 17.32
CA ALA A 89 1.23 23.71 16.68
C ALA A 89 0.37 22.95 17.68
N SER A 90 -0.96 23.02 17.51
CA SER A 90 -1.92 22.16 18.23
C SER A 90 -2.10 20.82 17.51
N LEU A 91 -2.12 20.86 16.18
CA LEU A 91 -2.19 19.70 15.28
C LEU A 91 -0.86 19.48 14.57
N ILE A 92 -0.29 18.28 14.70
CA ILE A 92 0.93 17.86 14.00
C ILE A 92 0.58 16.66 13.11
N VAL A 93 0.75 16.82 11.79
CA VAL A 93 0.46 15.76 10.82
C VAL A 93 1.74 15.26 10.16
N GLY A 94 1.78 13.96 9.93
CA GLY A 94 2.81 13.26 9.16
C GLY A 94 2.18 12.09 8.40
N VAL A 95 2.89 11.52 7.45
CA VAL A 95 2.49 10.26 6.80
C VAL A 95 2.77 9.10 7.75
N LYS A 96 3.99 9.05 8.30
CA LYS A 96 4.47 7.97 9.16
C LYS A 96 4.73 8.46 10.57
N ARG A 97 4.87 7.48 11.46
CA ARG A 97 5.14 7.70 12.87
C ARG A 97 6.42 8.52 13.11
N PRO A 98 6.43 9.44 14.08
CA PRO A 98 7.65 10.08 14.53
C PRO A 98 8.51 9.14 15.39
N PRO A 99 9.82 9.40 15.49
CA PRO A 99 10.65 8.87 16.56
C PRO A 99 10.10 9.28 17.92
N GLU A 100 10.16 8.36 18.87
CA GLU A 100 9.53 8.45 20.20
C GLU A 100 10.04 9.69 20.94
N GLU A 101 11.36 9.93 20.90
CA GLU A 101 12.03 11.06 21.53
C GLU A 101 11.62 12.43 20.97
N LYS A 102 11.04 12.47 19.76
CA LYS A 102 10.58 13.71 19.10
C LYS A 102 9.10 14.01 19.33
N VAL A 103 8.35 13.12 19.97
CA VAL A 103 6.93 13.34 20.29
C VAL A 103 6.81 14.48 21.30
N ILE A 104 6.04 15.50 20.92
CA ILE A 104 5.75 16.67 21.76
C ILE A 104 4.51 16.39 22.63
N PRO A 105 4.59 16.55 23.97
CA PRO A 105 3.46 16.27 24.86
C PRO A 105 2.24 17.16 24.66
N ARG A 106 1.06 16.59 24.96
CA ARG A 106 -0.25 17.26 24.98
C ARG A 106 -0.58 17.95 23.65
N LYS A 107 -0.28 17.27 22.55
CA LYS A 107 -0.62 17.68 21.17
C LYS A 107 -1.57 16.68 20.53
N THR A 108 -2.27 17.14 19.50
CA THR A 108 -3.00 16.25 18.59
C THR A 108 -2.07 15.86 17.44
N TYR A 109 -1.93 14.56 17.21
CA TYR A 109 -1.17 14.00 16.09
C TYR A 109 -2.10 13.27 15.13
N ALA A 110 -1.80 13.32 13.83
CA ALA A 110 -2.41 12.40 12.87
C ALA A 110 -1.34 11.78 11.95
N PHE A 111 -1.28 10.45 11.92
CA PHE A 111 -0.35 9.64 11.10
C PHE A 111 -0.75 8.16 11.11
N PHE A 112 -0.20 7.34 10.21
CA PHE A 112 -0.30 5.88 10.32
C PHE A 112 0.59 5.38 11.47
N SER A 113 -0.02 5.03 12.60
CA SER A 113 0.74 4.66 13.81
C SER A 113 1.21 3.22 13.80
N HIS A 114 0.49 2.35 13.09
CA HIS A 114 0.72 0.91 13.09
C HIS A 114 0.73 0.31 14.51
N THR A 115 -0.16 0.78 15.39
CA THR A 115 -0.32 0.30 16.78
C THR A 115 -1.54 -0.57 17.01
N ILE A 116 -2.57 -0.45 16.15
CA ILE A 116 -3.89 -1.07 16.35
C ILE A 116 -3.90 -2.61 16.35
N LYS A 117 -2.83 -3.27 15.91
CA LYS A 117 -2.67 -4.74 15.96
C LYS A 117 -1.64 -5.17 17.00
N ALA A 118 -1.39 -4.28 17.97
CA ALA A 118 -0.36 -4.41 18.99
C ALA A 118 1.01 -4.74 18.41
N GLN A 119 1.39 -4.21 17.24
CA GLN A 119 2.65 -4.56 16.58
C GLN A 119 3.84 -4.17 17.45
N GLU A 120 4.69 -5.15 17.80
CA GLU A 120 5.72 -5.02 18.85
C GLU A 120 6.64 -3.82 18.62
N ALA A 121 7.12 -3.65 17.39
CA ALA A 121 8.01 -2.56 16.99
C ALA A 121 7.45 -1.13 17.19
N ASN A 122 6.13 -0.99 17.41
CA ASN A 122 5.46 0.30 17.62
C ASN A 122 4.85 0.46 19.01
N MET A 123 5.00 -0.54 19.90
CA MET A 123 4.45 -0.44 21.25
C MET A 123 5.21 0.56 22.13
N GLY A 124 6.52 0.73 21.93
CA GLY A 124 7.30 1.80 22.58
C GLY A 124 6.70 3.18 22.29
N LEU A 125 6.45 3.48 21.01
CA LEU A 125 5.76 4.69 20.60
C LEU A 125 4.37 4.83 21.23
N LEU A 126 3.57 3.77 21.28
CA LEU A 126 2.25 3.83 21.91
C LEU A 126 2.35 4.23 23.39
N ASP A 127 3.28 3.62 24.12
CA ASP A 127 3.53 3.95 25.53
C ASP A 127 3.97 5.42 25.67
N ASP A 128 4.82 5.90 24.77
CA ASP A 128 5.27 7.29 24.73
C ASP A 128 4.13 8.27 24.45
N LEU A 129 3.22 7.93 23.53
CA LEU A 129 2.03 8.74 23.23
C LEU A 129 1.08 8.83 24.43
N LEU A 130 0.89 7.73 25.16
CA LEU A 130 0.11 7.70 26.39
C LEU A 130 0.78 8.55 27.49
N ASN A 131 2.06 8.31 27.78
CA ASN A 131 2.80 9.06 28.81
C ASN A 131 2.85 10.57 28.54
N LYS A 132 2.92 10.95 27.26
CA LYS A 132 2.95 12.35 26.83
C LYS A 132 1.57 12.95 26.62
N GLU A 133 0.50 12.23 26.96
CA GLU A 133 -0.90 12.65 26.83
C GLU A 133 -1.24 13.14 25.41
N VAL A 134 -0.70 12.47 24.39
CA VAL A 134 -0.97 12.78 22.99
C VAL A 134 -2.34 12.27 22.60
N ARG A 135 -3.09 13.10 21.86
CA ARG A 135 -4.27 12.65 21.13
C ARG A 135 -3.86 12.16 19.75
N LEU A 136 -3.84 10.84 19.55
CA LEU A 136 -3.44 10.25 18.26
C LEU A 136 -4.67 9.92 17.42
N ILE A 137 -4.74 10.48 16.22
CA ILE A 137 -5.68 10.08 15.16
C ILE A 137 -4.92 9.17 14.18
N ASP A 138 -5.35 7.92 14.04
CA ASP A 138 -4.75 6.98 13.10
C ASP A 138 -5.52 6.93 11.78
N TYR A 139 -4.86 7.28 10.68
CA TYR A 139 -5.45 7.25 9.34
C TYR A 139 -5.97 5.86 8.94
N GLU A 140 -5.40 4.76 9.45
CA GLU A 140 -5.86 3.39 9.19
C GLU A 140 -7.30 3.16 9.71
N LYS A 141 -7.76 3.99 10.67
CA LYS A 141 -9.09 3.89 11.28
C LYS A 141 -10.07 4.97 10.83
N MET A 142 -9.66 5.84 9.90
CA MET A 142 -10.58 6.75 9.22
C MET A 142 -11.35 6.00 8.14
N VAL A 143 -12.57 5.57 8.47
CA VAL A 143 -13.45 4.80 7.59
C VAL A 143 -14.77 5.51 7.32
N ASP A 144 -15.32 5.30 6.13
CA ASP A 144 -16.66 5.78 5.76
C ASP A 144 -17.76 4.93 6.46
N PRO A 145 -19.04 5.31 6.34
CA PRO A 145 -20.15 4.55 6.96
C PRO A 145 -20.28 3.09 6.50
N ASN A 146 -19.67 2.72 5.36
CA ASN A 146 -19.67 1.36 4.84
C ASN A 146 -18.40 0.58 5.27
N GLY A 147 -17.51 1.20 6.05
CA GLY A 147 -16.25 0.62 6.51
C GLY A 147 -15.09 0.75 5.52
N TYR A 148 -15.25 1.48 4.40
CA TYR A 148 -14.16 1.71 3.46
C TYR A 148 -13.20 2.76 4.00
N ARG A 149 -11.89 2.53 3.84
CA ARG A 149 -10.87 3.48 4.26
C ARG A 149 -10.96 4.75 3.44
N ILE A 150 -11.02 5.88 4.13
CA ILE A 150 -11.06 7.21 3.53
C ILE A 150 -9.66 7.59 3.05
N VAL A 151 -8.68 7.42 3.93
CA VAL A 151 -7.29 7.85 3.73
C VAL A 151 -6.43 6.62 3.44
N ALA A 152 -6.26 6.30 2.16
CA ALA A 152 -5.46 5.16 1.70
C ALA A 152 -4.67 5.51 0.44
N SER A 153 -3.54 4.83 0.20
CA SER A 153 -2.68 5.04 -0.97
C SER A 153 -2.78 3.91 -2.00
N GLY A 154 -3.86 3.13 -1.96
CA GLY A 154 -3.98 1.89 -2.72
C GLY A 154 -3.81 2.04 -4.23
N GLN A 155 -4.34 3.11 -4.83
CA GLN A 155 -4.19 3.36 -6.27
C GLN A 155 -2.73 3.55 -6.66
N TRP A 156 -1.98 4.36 -5.92
CA TRP A 156 -0.56 4.60 -6.18
C TRP A 156 0.32 3.38 -5.86
N ALA A 157 -0.11 2.51 -4.95
CA ALA A 157 0.53 1.22 -4.75
C ALA A 157 0.32 0.31 -5.98
N GLY A 158 -0.89 0.29 -6.54
CA GLY A 158 -1.21 -0.36 -7.81
C GLY A 158 -0.34 0.11 -8.96
N VAL A 159 -0.27 1.44 -9.15
CA VAL A 159 0.55 2.09 -10.20
C VAL A 159 2.03 1.70 -10.06
N ALA A 160 2.63 1.92 -8.88
CA ALA A 160 4.04 1.63 -8.67
C ALA A 160 4.34 0.12 -8.70
N GLY A 161 3.45 -0.71 -8.17
CA GLY A 161 3.57 -2.17 -8.23
C GLY A 161 3.56 -2.70 -9.66
N MET A 162 2.66 -2.18 -10.50
CA MET A 162 2.61 -2.56 -11.91
C MET A 162 3.87 -2.16 -12.67
N ILE A 163 4.34 -0.92 -12.49
CA ILE A 163 5.60 -0.45 -13.12
C ILE A 163 6.76 -1.35 -12.70
N ASN A 164 6.88 -1.63 -11.39
CA ASN A 164 7.97 -2.44 -10.86
C ASN A 164 7.93 -3.88 -11.36
N ILE A 165 6.76 -4.53 -11.39
CA ILE A 165 6.70 -5.92 -11.85
C ILE A 165 6.95 -6.06 -13.34
N LEU A 166 6.61 -5.05 -14.16
CA LEU A 166 6.98 -5.03 -15.58
C LEU A 166 8.49 -4.86 -15.77
N HIS A 167 9.13 -3.99 -15.00
CA HIS A 167 10.60 -3.92 -14.94
C HIS A 167 11.20 -5.27 -14.53
N GLY A 168 10.66 -5.88 -13.47
CA GLY A 168 11.08 -7.20 -12.99
C GLY A 168 10.91 -8.29 -14.04
N LEU A 169 9.82 -8.29 -14.81
CA LEU A 169 9.62 -9.19 -15.94
C LEU A 169 10.68 -8.98 -17.04
N GLY A 170 11.06 -7.73 -17.32
CA GLY A 170 12.17 -7.43 -18.24
C GLY A 170 13.47 -8.13 -17.81
N LEU A 171 13.84 -7.99 -16.53
CA LEU A 171 15.00 -8.68 -15.95
C LEU A 171 14.84 -10.20 -15.96
N ARG A 172 13.65 -10.70 -15.63
CA ARG A 172 13.36 -12.14 -15.59
C ARG A 172 13.42 -12.77 -16.96
N PHE A 173 12.88 -12.13 -17.99
CA PHE A 173 13.01 -12.58 -19.37
C PHE A 173 14.46 -12.59 -19.81
N LEU A 174 15.24 -11.55 -19.48
CA LEU A 174 16.66 -11.51 -19.81
C LEU A 174 17.42 -12.69 -19.17
N ALA A 175 17.17 -12.97 -17.89
CA ALA A 175 17.75 -14.11 -17.17
C ALA A 175 17.35 -15.47 -17.76
N LEU A 176 16.19 -15.55 -18.41
CA LEU A 176 15.70 -16.73 -19.12
C LEU A 176 16.14 -16.78 -20.59
N GLY A 177 17.04 -15.90 -21.02
CA GLY A 177 17.59 -15.88 -22.39
C GLY A 177 16.76 -15.10 -23.40
N HIS A 178 15.92 -14.16 -22.95
CA HIS A 178 15.04 -13.37 -23.80
C HIS A 178 15.23 -11.86 -23.64
N HIS A 179 15.62 -11.20 -24.72
CA HIS A 179 15.44 -9.76 -24.84
C HIS A 179 13.97 -9.46 -25.19
N THR A 180 13.33 -8.58 -24.43
CA THR A 180 11.93 -8.18 -24.63
C THR A 180 11.77 -6.67 -24.44
N PRO A 181 10.71 -6.05 -24.99
CA PRO A 181 10.44 -4.62 -24.78
C PRO A 181 10.36 -4.19 -23.31
N PHE A 182 9.98 -5.10 -22.41
CA PHE A 182 9.94 -4.83 -20.96
C PHE A 182 11.32 -4.44 -20.37
N MET A 183 12.42 -4.82 -21.03
CA MET A 183 13.79 -4.50 -20.59
C MET A 183 14.05 -3.00 -20.42
N HIS A 184 13.29 -2.15 -21.13
CA HIS A 184 13.47 -0.70 -21.12
C HIS A 184 12.57 0.03 -20.12
N ILE A 185 11.69 -0.68 -19.42
CA ILE A 185 10.92 -0.12 -18.31
C ILE A 185 11.84 -0.09 -17.08
N GLY A 186 12.07 1.10 -16.52
CA GLY A 186 12.74 1.27 -15.22
C GLY A 186 11.79 1.09 -14.02
N MET A 187 12.36 0.93 -12.83
CA MET A 187 11.63 0.97 -11.56
C MET A 187 10.87 2.29 -11.38
N ALA A 188 9.76 2.28 -10.64
CA ALA A 188 8.90 3.46 -10.47
C ALA A 188 9.65 4.70 -9.96
N HIS A 189 10.63 4.52 -9.06
CA HIS A 189 11.42 5.63 -8.50
C HIS A 189 12.44 6.24 -9.48
N ASN A 190 12.70 5.60 -10.63
CA ASN A 190 13.59 6.13 -11.67
C ASN A 190 12.90 7.23 -12.50
N TYR A 191 11.58 7.31 -12.45
CA TYR A 191 10.82 8.35 -13.13
C TYR A 191 10.62 9.56 -12.23
N ARG A 192 10.67 10.77 -12.82
CA ARG A 192 10.43 12.00 -12.07
C ARG A 192 8.97 12.17 -11.65
N ASN A 193 8.06 11.62 -12.45
CA ASN A 193 6.61 11.66 -12.28
C ASN A 193 5.98 10.50 -13.08
N VAL A 194 4.70 10.24 -12.81
CA VAL A 194 3.96 9.14 -13.46
C VAL A 194 3.90 9.29 -14.98
N SER A 195 3.87 10.51 -15.52
CA SER A 195 3.78 10.73 -16.97
C SER A 195 5.00 10.20 -17.72
N GLN A 196 6.19 10.25 -17.12
CA GLN A 196 7.40 9.64 -17.70
C GLN A 196 7.33 8.11 -17.68
N ALA A 197 6.78 7.51 -16.60
CA ALA A 197 6.58 6.07 -16.53
C ALA A 197 5.58 5.60 -17.60
N ILE A 198 4.48 6.33 -17.78
CA ILE A 198 3.49 6.09 -18.84
C ILE A 198 4.15 6.10 -20.22
N GLN A 199 5.04 7.07 -20.49
CA GLN A 199 5.72 7.11 -21.78
C GLN A 199 6.59 5.88 -22.02
N ALA A 200 7.38 5.44 -21.03
CA ALA A 200 8.18 4.22 -21.15
C ALA A 200 7.31 2.96 -21.38
N MET A 201 6.13 2.91 -20.75
CA MET A 201 5.18 1.83 -20.99
C MET A 201 4.57 1.88 -22.38
N ARG A 202 4.24 3.06 -22.91
CA ARG A 202 3.76 3.22 -24.29
C ARG A 202 4.81 2.80 -25.31
N ASP A 203 6.07 3.14 -25.09
CA ASP A 203 7.17 2.74 -25.96
C ASP A 203 7.31 1.20 -25.98
N CYS A 204 7.27 0.56 -24.81
CA CYS A 204 7.19 -0.90 -24.69
C CYS A 204 5.97 -1.48 -25.42
N GLY A 205 4.79 -0.89 -25.22
CA GLY A 205 3.56 -1.31 -25.87
C GLY A 205 3.60 -1.20 -27.40
N TYR A 206 4.25 -0.16 -27.92
CA TYR A 206 4.45 0.01 -29.36
C TYR A 206 5.29 -1.13 -29.94
N GLU A 207 6.40 -1.50 -29.30
CA GLU A 207 7.24 -2.63 -29.73
C GLU A 207 6.48 -3.97 -29.68
N ILE A 208 5.67 -4.19 -28.63
CA ILE A 208 4.79 -5.36 -28.54
C ILE A 208 3.83 -5.38 -29.74
N SER A 209 3.17 -4.26 -30.06
CA SER A 209 2.22 -4.17 -31.17
C SER A 209 2.83 -4.44 -32.55
N MET A 210 4.13 -4.15 -32.69
CA MET A 210 4.93 -4.44 -33.89
C MET A 210 5.37 -5.92 -33.97
N GLY A 211 5.04 -6.74 -32.96
CA GLY A 211 5.39 -8.17 -32.92
C GLY A 211 6.84 -8.43 -32.54
N LEU A 212 7.49 -7.52 -31.81
CA LEU A 212 8.90 -7.66 -31.39
C LEU A 212 9.10 -8.57 -30.16
N MET A 213 8.04 -9.24 -29.69
CA MET A 213 8.14 -10.26 -28.65
C MET A 213 8.72 -11.58 -29.20
N PRO A 214 9.69 -12.23 -28.52
CA PRO A 214 10.20 -13.55 -28.90
C PRO A 214 9.12 -14.63 -28.91
N ARG A 215 9.03 -15.39 -30.03
CA ARG A 215 8.01 -16.45 -30.21
C ARG A 215 8.07 -17.56 -29.17
N SER A 216 9.24 -17.82 -28.58
CA SER A 216 9.43 -18.86 -27.58
C SER A 216 8.83 -18.53 -26.21
N ILE A 217 8.42 -17.27 -25.97
CA ILE A 217 7.70 -16.83 -24.77
C ILE A 217 6.21 -17.18 -24.86
N GLY A 218 5.63 -17.14 -26.07
CA GLY A 218 4.20 -17.28 -26.29
C GLY A 218 3.37 -16.11 -25.74
N PRO A 219 2.03 -16.26 -25.67
CA PRO A 219 1.13 -15.20 -25.21
C PRO A 219 1.31 -14.88 -23.73
N LEU A 220 1.26 -13.59 -23.38
CA LEU A 220 1.39 -13.12 -21.99
C LEU A 220 0.02 -12.83 -21.39
N THR A 221 -0.21 -13.36 -20.18
CA THR A 221 -1.47 -13.19 -19.44
C THR A 221 -1.21 -12.56 -18.06
N PHE A 222 -1.90 -11.47 -17.78
CA PHE A 222 -1.83 -10.71 -16.55
C PHE A 222 -3.13 -10.86 -15.75
N CYS A 223 -3.02 -11.32 -14.51
CA CYS A 223 -4.18 -11.52 -13.65
C CYS A 223 -4.15 -10.53 -12.49
N PHE A 224 -5.22 -9.75 -12.34
CA PHE A 224 -5.38 -8.80 -11.24
C PHE A 224 -6.38 -9.38 -10.23
N THR A 225 -6.01 -9.46 -8.96
CA THR A 225 -6.96 -9.87 -7.91
C THR A 225 -7.50 -8.67 -7.17
N GLY A 226 -8.80 -8.71 -6.89
CA GLY A 226 -9.53 -7.60 -6.28
C GLY A 226 -9.99 -6.57 -7.31
N THR A 227 -11.01 -5.80 -6.92
CA THR A 227 -11.63 -4.74 -7.75
C THR A 227 -11.47 -3.35 -7.12
N GLY A 228 -10.65 -3.25 -6.07
CA GLY A 228 -10.37 -2.03 -5.33
C GLY A 228 -9.35 -1.11 -6.01
N ASN A 229 -8.91 -0.09 -5.28
CA ASN A 229 -8.03 0.96 -5.79
C ASN A 229 -6.68 0.42 -6.30
N VAL A 230 -6.14 -0.63 -5.66
CA VAL A 230 -4.90 -1.30 -6.09
C VAL A 230 -5.01 -1.83 -7.50
N SER A 231 -6.03 -2.65 -7.73
CA SER A 231 -6.27 -3.28 -9.02
C SER A 231 -6.52 -2.22 -10.09
N LYS A 232 -7.28 -1.18 -9.77
CA LYS A 232 -7.51 -0.05 -10.69
C LYS A 232 -6.22 0.69 -11.04
N GLY A 233 -5.39 1.02 -10.06
CA GLY A 233 -4.11 1.69 -10.31
C GLY A 233 -3.13 0.83 -11.12
N ALA A 234 -3.13 -0.48 -10.92
CA ALA A 234 -2.34 -1.39 -11.75
C ALA A 234 -2.90 -1.49 -13.18
N GLN A 235 -4.24 -1.48 -13.32
CA GLN A 235 -4.92 -1.43 -14.62
C GLN A 235 -4.64 -0.12 -15.37
N ASP A 236 -4.60 1.02 -14.68
CA ASP A 236 -4.25 2.31 -15.29
C ASP A 236 -2.90 2.22 -16.03
N MET A 237 -1.97 1.42 -15.51
CA MET A 237 -0.67 1.20 -16.14
C MET A 237 -0.71 0.12 -17.24
N ILE A 238 -1.29 -1.07 -17.01
CA ILE A 238 -1.35 -2.12 -18.08
C ILE A 238 -2.08 -1.63 -19.34
N ASN A 239 -3.03 -0.69 -19.19
CA ASN A 239 -3.78 -0.08 -20.29
C ASN A 239 -2.91 0.75 -21.25
N GLU A 240 -1.67 1.08 -20.86
CA GLU A 240 -0.69 1.74 -21.73
C GLU A 240 0.04 0.75 -22.65
N LEU A 241 -0.17 -0.56 -22.48
CA LEU A 241 0.24 -1.62 -23.41
C LEU A 241 -0.92 -1.95 -24.38
N PRO A 242 -0.67 -2.61 -25.53
CA PRO A 242 -1.71 -3.20 -26.34
C PRO A 242 -2.36 -4.36 -25.56
N VAL A 243 -3.39 -4.06 -24.76
CA VAL A 243 -4.04 -5.02 -23.87
C VAL A 243 -5.42 -5.43 -24.37
N GLU A 244 -5.73 -6.71 -24.25
CA GLU A 244 -7.06 -7.27 -24.45
C GLU A 244 -7.56 -7.86 -23.13
N TYR A 245 -8.69 -7.35 -22.63
CA TYR A 245 -9.33 -7.89 -21.44
C TYR A 245 -10.18 -9.10 -21.80
N VAL A 246 -10.00 -10.19 -21.06
CA VAL A 246 -10.73 -11.46 -21.23
C VAL A 246 -11.36 -11.89 -19.92
N GLU A 247 -12.42 -12.68 -20.00
CA GLU A 247 -13.02 -13.29 -18.82
C GLU A 247 -12.14 -14.42 -18.27
N PRO A 248 -12.22 -14.74 -16.96
CA PRO A 248 -11.34 -15.74 -16.34
C PRO A 248 -11.40 -17.13 -16.98
N HIS A 249 -12.53 -17.50 -17.60
CA HIS A 249 -12.70 -18.79 -18.26
C HIS A 249 -12.00 -18.87 -19.62
N GLU A 250 -11.72 -17.73 -20.26
CA GLU A 250 -11.04 -17.61 -21.56
C GLU A 250 -9.51 -17.63 -21.40
N LEU A 251 -9.00 -17.46 -20.17
CA LEU A 251 -7.55 -17.40 -19.87
C LEU A 251 -6.78 -18.59 -20.45
N LYS A 252 -7.35 -19.79 -20.38
CA LYS A 252 -6.71 -20.99 -20.92
C LYS A 252 -6.47 -20.82 -22.42
N ASP A 253 -7.51 -20.48 -23.17
CA ASP A 253 -7.49 -20.42 -24.62
C ASP A 253 -6.50 -19.34 -25.10
N VAL A 254 -6.53 -18.16 -24.49
CA VAL A 254 -5.57 -17.09 -24.85
C VAL A 254 -4.15 -17.38 -24.38
N SER A 255 -3.96 -18.13 -23.29
CA SER A 255 -2.63 -18.51 -22.82
C SER A 255 -1.92 -19.51 -23.75
N GLU A 256 -2.69 -20.29 -24.51
CA GLU A 256 -2.23 -21.33 -25.42
C GLU A 256 -2.18 -20.84 -26.88
N THR A 257 -3.15 -20.02 -27.30
CA THR A 257 -3.37 -19.67 -28.72
C THR A 257 -3.48 -18.18 -29.01
N GLY A 258 -3.34 -17.32 -27.99
CA GLY A 258 -3.47 -15.88 -28.13
C GLY A 258 -2.45 -15.24 -29.09
N ASP A 259 -2.77 -14.05 -29.55
CA ASP A 259 -1.85 -13.22 -30.33
C ASP A 259 -0.70 -12.72 -29.46
N MET A 260 0.48 -12.58 -30.06
CA MET A 260 1.65 -12.05 -29.36
C MET A 260 1.92 -10.56 -29.61
N ASN A 261 1.12 -9.90 -30.44
CA ASN A 261 1.20 -8.45 -30.66
C ASN A 261 0.42 -7.65 -29.60
N LYS A 262 -0.03 -8.32 -28.55
CA LYS A 262 -0.81 -7.79 -27.44
C LYS A 262 -0.53 -8.61 -26.18
N VAL A 263 -1.00 -8.11 -25.05
CA VAL A 263 -1.05 -8.82 -23.78
C VAL A 263 -2.49 -9.04 -23.37
N TYR A 264 -2.76 -10.11 -22.63
CA TYR A 264 -4.09 -10.42 -22.13
C TYR A 264 -4.21 -10.06 -20.66
N ALA A 265 -5.33 -9.48 -20.24
CA ALA A 265 -5.59 -9.13 -18.86
C ALA A 265 -6.92 -9.71 -18.37
N THR A 266 -6.98 -10.15 -17.12
CA THR A 266 -8.25 -10.48 -16.45
C THR A 266 -8.31 -9.88 -15.05
N VAL A 267 -9.50 -9.46 -14.63
CA VAL A 267 -9.75 -8.92 -13.28
C VAL A 267 -10.61 -9.91 -12.50
N LEU A 268 -10.09 -10.34 -11.36
CA LEU A 268 -10.69 -11.38 -10.52
C LEU A 268 -11.38 -10.75 -9.33
N SER A 269 -12.71 -10.82 -9.30
CA SER A 269 -13.49 -10.62 -8.09
C SER A 269 -13.68 -11.94 -7.35
N ARG A 270 -14.16 -11.86 -6.10
CA ARG A 270 -14.37 -13.01 -5.21
C ARG A 270 -15.09 -14.17 -5.91
N ARG A 271 -16.16 -13.89 -6.68
CA ARG A 271 -16.96 -14.91 -7.39
C ARG A 271 -16.18 -15.74 -8.42
N HIS A 272 -15.06 -15.22 -8.95
CA HIS A 272 -14.28 -15.92 -9.98
C HIS A 272 -13.38 -17.01 -9.39
N HIS A 273 -13.04 -16.92 -8.10
CA HIS A 273 -12.07 -17.83 -7.50
C HIS A 273 -12.50 -18.42 -6.17
N LEU A 274 -13.53 -17.90 -5.49
CA LEU A 274 -14.08 -18.48 -4.27
C LEU A 274 -15.31 -19.30 -4.59
N VAL A 275 -15.33 -20.53 -4.06
CA VAL A 275 -16.45 -21.46 -4.24
C VAL A 275 -16.73 -22.18 -2.93
N ARG A 276 -18.01 -22.44 -2.67
CA ARG A 276 -18.48 -23.24 -1.54
C ARG A 276 -18.02 -24.68 -1.73
N LYS A 277 -17.50 -25.28 -0.66
CA LYS A 277 -16.93 -26.65 -0.69
C LYS A 277 -17.95 -27.73 -1.05
N SER A 278 -19.24 -27.50 -0.81
CA SER A 278 -20.30 -28.50 -0.99
C SER A 278 -20.83 -28.61 -2.42
N ASP A 279 -21.01 -27.47 -3.11
CA ASP A 279 -21.72 -27.41 -4.40
C ASP A 279 -20.98 -26.58 -5.47
N GLY A 280 -19.89 -25.90 -5.12
CA GLY A 280 -19.12 -25.07 -6.04
C GLY A 280 -19.70 -23.67 -6.31
N ASN A 281 -20.81 -23.29 -5.66
CA ASN A 281 -21.44 -21.98 -5.85
C ASN A 281 -20.75 -20.88 -5.05
N TYR A 282 -21.02 -19.61 -5.37
CA TYR A 282 -20.56 -18.46 -4.59
C TYR A 282 -21.72 -17.60 -4.11
N ASP A 283 -21.88 -17.49 -2.79
CA ASP A 283 -22.78 -16.52 -2.15
C ASP A 283 -21.94 -15.48 -1.37
N PRO A 284 -22.04 -14.19 -1.72
CA PRO A 284 -21.21 -13.15 -1.11
C PRO A 284 -21.56 -12.90 0.37
N MET A 285 -22.82 -13.04 0.77
CA MET A 285 -23.27 -12.77 2.14
C MET A 285 -22.91 -13.94 3.06
N GLU A 286 -23.08 -15.18 2.59
CA GLU A 286 -22.64 -16.36 3.32
C GLU A 286 -21.12 -16.37 3.47
N TYR A 287 -20.36 -16.04 2.41
CA TYR A 287 -18.90 -15.95 2.50
C TYR A 287 -18.44 -14.93 3.55
N GLU A 288 -19.11 -13.78 3.66
CA GLU A 288 -18.74 -12.75 4.63
C GLU A 288 -18.95 -13.23 6.08
N ASN A 289 -19.98 -14.04 6.33
CA ASN A 289 -20.32 -14.55 7.67
C ASN A 289 -19.64 -15.90 8.00
N HIS A 290 -19.40 -16.72 6.98
CA HIS A 290 -18.94 -18.11 7.07
C HIS A 290 -17.85 -18.43 6.02
N PRO A 291 -16.70 -17.72 6.03
CA PRO A 291 -15.63 -17.93 5.05
C PRO A 291 -15.03 -19.34 5.10
N GLU A 292 -15.15 -20.05 6.23
CA GLU A 292 -14.70 -21.42 6.43
C GLU A 292 -15.42 -22.44 5.53
N LEU A 293 -16.61 -22.13 5.02
CA LEU A 293 -17.36 -22.98 4.08
C LEU A 293 -16.80 -22.93 2.65
N TYR A 294 -15.91 -21.98 2.38
CA TYR A 294 -15.38 -21.69 1.06
C TYR A 294 -13.96 -22.20 0.88
N THR A 295 -13.57 -22.40 -0.37
CA THR A 295 -12.19 -22.67 -0.79
C THR A 295 -11.90 -21.86 -2.05
N SER A 296 -10.62 -21.64 -2.36
CA SER A 296 -10.26 -21.00 -3.62
C SER A 296 -9.91 -22.01 -4.71
N HIS A 297 -10.43 -21.81 -5.92
CA HIS A 297 -10.07 -22.58 -7.12
C HIS A 297 -9.01 -21.88 -7.99
N PHE A 298 -8.51 -20.70 -7.58
CA PHE A 298 -7.51 -19.92 -8.33
C PHE A 298 -6.33 -20.77 -8.80
N ARG A 299 -5.76 -21.60 -7.90
CA ARG A 299 -4.64 -22.52 -8.18
C ARG A 299 -4.85 -23.46 -9.37
N THR A 300 -6.09 -23.77 -9.73
CA THR A 300 -6.43 -24.74 -10.78
C THR A 300 -7.08 -24.10 -12.01
N SER A 301 -7.92 -23.07 -11.83
CA SER A 301 -8.67 -22.46 -12.93
C SER A 301 -7.97 -21.24 -13.54
N VAL A 302 -7.04 -20.60 -12.83
CA VAL A 302 -6.45 -19.32 -13.25
C VAL A 302 -4.92 -19.36 -13.22
N ALA A 303 -4.32 -19.73 -12.09
CA ALA A 303 -2.87 -19.70 -11.89
C ALA A 303 -2.06 -20.45 -12.96
N PRO A 304 -2.50 -21.64 -13.46
CA PRO A 304 -1.76 -22.36 -14.51
C PRO A 304 -1.66 -21.62 -15.83
N TYR A 305 -2.56 -20.66 -16.08
CA TYR A 305 -2.67 -19.89 -17.32
C TYR A 305 -2.22 -18.44 -17.14
N THR A 306 -1.65 -18.10 -15.98
CA THR A 306 -1.24 -16.73 -15.63
C THR A 306 0.26 -16.57 -15.84
N THR A 307 0.72 -15.56 -16.58
CA THR A 307 2.13 -15.20 -16.65
C THR A 307 2.58 -14.35 -15.47
N CYS A 308 1.79 -13.33 -15.14
CA CYS A 308 2.07 -12.40 -14.05
C CYS A 308 0.81 -12.16 -13.22
N LEU A 309 0.90 -12.40 -11.91
CA LEU A 309 -0.16 -12.11 -10.97
C LEU A 309 0.11 -10.77 -10.28
N ILE A 310 -0.86 -9.87 -10.32
CA ILE A 310 -0.89 -8.63 -9.54
C ILE A 310 -1.90 -8.84 -8.42
N ASN A 311 -1.40 -9.09 -7.22
CA ASN A 311 -2.22 -9.42 -6.06
C ASN A 311 -2.51 -8.18 -5.22
N GLY A 312 -3.79 -7.82 -5.08
CA GLY A 312 -4.24 -6.65 -4.32
C GLY A 312 -5.41 -6.93 -3.39
N ILE A 313 -5.62 -8.19 -3.00
CA ILE A 313 -6.73 -8.59 -2.13
C ILE A 313 -6.37 -8.43 -0.66
N TYR A 314 -7.36 -8.00 0.12
CA TYR A 314 -7.34 -8.17 1.56
C TYR A 314 -7.50 -9.66 1.90
N TRP A 315 -6.72 -10.15 2.87
CA TRP A 315 -6.82 -11.51 3.37
C TRP A 315 -6.90 -11.53 4.90
N ASP A 316 -7.73 -12.43 5.40
CA ASP A 316 -7.92 -12.73 6.81
C ASP A 316 -7.58 -14.20 7.11
N PRO A 317 -6.97 -14.54 8.27
CA PRO A 317 -6.63 -15.92 8.64
C PRO A 317 -7.76 -16.95 8.52
N HIS A 318 -9.02 -16.54 8.65
CA HIS A 318 -10.18 -17.43 8.52
C HIS A 318 -10.63 -17.63 7.07
N THR A 319 -10.06 -16.89 6.12
CA THR A 319 -10.40 -16.96 4.70
C THR A 319 -9.44 -17.84 3.89
N PRO A 320 -9.91 -18.49 2.82
CA PRO A 320 -9.04 -19.31 1.96
C PRO A 320 -7.88 -18.51 1.38
N ARG A 321 -6.67 -19.09 1.40
CA ARG A 321 -5.53 -18.54 0.67
C ARG A 321 -5.74 -18.65 -0.85
N LEU A 322 -5.14 -17.73 -1.59
CA LEU A 322 -5.16 -17.73 -3.05
C LEU A 322 -4.19 -18.78 -3.61
N LEU A 323 -2.95 -18.81 -3.10
CA LEU A 323 -1.94 -19.81 -3.41
C LEU A 323 -1.25 -20.31 -2.14
N ARG A 324 -1.15 -21.64 -2.02
CA ARG A 324 -0.36 -22.33 -0.99
C ARG A 324 1.02 -22.71 -1.52
N ARG A 325 1.94 -23.07 -0.62
CA ARG A 325 3.28 -23.61 -0.98
C ARG A 325 3.19 -24.78 -1.96
N LEU A 326 2.31 -25.74 -1.67
CA LEU A 326 2.10 -26.91 -2.53
C LEU A 326 1.54 -26.55 -3.92
N ASP A 327 0.83 -25.43 -4.03
CA ASP A 327 0.30 -24.96 -5.32
C ASP A 327 1.44 -24.38 -6.17
N ALA A 328 2.30 -23.54 -5.59
CA ALA A 328 3.48 -23.00 -6.26
C ALA A 328 4.41 -24.12 -6.76
N GLN A 329 4.69 -25.12 -5.92
CA GLN A 329 5.48 -26.30 -6.31
C GLN A 329 4.92 -27.05 -7.52
N ARG A 330 3.58 -27.07 -7.70
CA ARG A 330 2.95 -27.70 -8.87
C ARG A 330 3.06 -26.81 -10.10
N LEU A 331 2.92 -25.49 -9.92
CA LEU A 331 2.94 -24.51 -11.00
C LEU A 331 4.33 -24.35 -11.63
N ILE A 332 5.40 -24.48 -10.84
CA ILE A 332 6.79 -24.35 -11.31
C ILE A 332 7.43 -25.66 -11.75
N ARG A 333 6.66 -26.76 -11.79
CA ARG A 333 7.18 -28.03 -12.33
C ARG A 333 7.54 -27.83 -13.79
N PRO A 334 8.77 -28.17 -14.20
CA PRO A 334 9.17 -28.06 -15.60
C PRO A 334 8.20 -28.82 -16.50
N LEU A 335 7.76 -28.17 -17.57
CA LEU A 335 6.97 -28.83 -18.60
C LEU A 335 7.83 -29.93 -19.24
N ARG A 336 7.54 -31.20 -18.90
CA ARG A 336 8.31 -32.40 -19.28
C ARG A 336 8.51 -32.62 -20.80
N SER A 337 7.95 -31.77 -21.66
CA SER A 337 7.86 -31.97 -23.11
C SER A 337 8.71 -31.01 -23.96
N LEU A 338 9.52 -30.13 -23.38
CA LEU A 338 10.29 -29.12 -24.14
C LEU A 338 11.77 -29.49 -24.34
N SER A 339 12.10 -30.77 -24.24
CA SER A 339 13.43 -31.37 -24.48
C SER A 339 13.89 -31.34 -25.95
N ALA A 340 13.26 -30.51 -26.79
CA ALA A 340 13.67 -30.24 -28.16
C ALA A 340 13.47 -28.75 -28.47
N LEU A 341 14.25 -27.88 -27.84
CA LEU A 341 14.25 -26.46 -28.17
C LEU A 341 15.64 -25.97 -28.51
N ASN A 342 15.66 -25.05 -29.47
CA ASN A 342 16.84 -24.43 -30.03
C ASN A 342 17.54 -23.59 -28.95
N GLU A 343 18.85 -23.78 -28.79
CA GLU A 343 19.66 -23.14 -27.74
C GLU A 343 19.53 -21.61 -27.76
N GLY A 344 19.35 -21.01 -28.94
CA GLY A 344 19.15 -19.56 -29.11
C GLY A 344 17.72 -19.05 -28.89
N SER A 345 16.73 -19.92 -28.64
CA SER A 345 15.35 -19.54 -28.37
C SER A 345 14.72 -20.49 -27.33
N PRO A 346 15.18 -20.43 -26.08
CA PRO A 346 14.69 -21.31 -25.02
C PRO A 346 13.20 -21.07 -24.77
N ALA A 347 12.47 -22.09 -24.30
CA ALA A 347 11.12 -21.86 -23.77
C ALA A 347 11.20 -21.46 -22.30
N LEU A 348 10.12 -20.81 -21.85
CA LEU A 348 9.92 -20.53 -20.45
C LEU A 348 9.81 -21.82 -19.62
N PRO A 349 10.36 -21.84 -18.39
CA PRO A 349 10.36 -23.04 -17.54
C PRO A 349 8.96 -23.42 -17.04
N HIS A 350 8.08 -22.43 -16.91
CA HIS A 350 6.68 -22.56 -16.49
C HIS A 350 5.91 -21.29 -16.87
N LYS A 351 4.57 -21.29 -16.71
CA LYS A 351 3.72 -20.14 -17.09
C LYS A 351 3.79 -19.02 -16.07
N LEU A 352 3.63 -19.30 -14.76
CA LEU A 352 3.57 -18.30 -13.69
C LEU A 352 4.95 -17.75 -13.33
N LEU A 353 5.45 -16.82 -14.14
CA LEU A 353 6.79 -16.28 -13.99
C LEU A 353 6.94 -15.27 -12.85
N ALA A 354 5.90 -14.51 -12.54
CA ALA A 354 6.00 -13.40 -11.61
C ALA A 354 4.73 -13.17 -10.77
N ILE A 355 4.92 -12.72 -9.53
CA ILE A 355 3.86 -12.26 -8.63
C ILE A 355 4.28 -10.92 -8.04
N CYS A 356 3.50 -9.87 -8.33
CA CYS A 356 3.53 -8.63 -7.56
C CYS A 356 2.50 -8.73 -6.45
N ASP A 357 2.93 -9.09 -5.25
CA ASP A 357 2.06 -9.13 -4.07
C ASP A 357 2.01 -7.76 -3.39
N ILE A 358 1.14 -6.90 -3.92
CA ILE A 358 0.96 -5.52 -3.45
C ILE A 358 0.28 -5.49 -2.07
N SER A 359 -0.41 -6.55 -1.66
CA SER A 359 -0.92 -6.63 -0.28
C SER A 359 0.22 -6.77 0.73
N ALA A 360 1.38 -7.30 0.32
CA ALA A 360 2.59 -7.47 1.12
C ALA A 360 2.33 -8.11 2.51
N ASP A 361 1.28 -8.91 2.67
CA ASP A 361 0.95 -9.56 3.93
C ASP A 361 1.80 -10.82 4.14
N THR A 362 2.82 -10.75 5.00
CA THR A 362 3.67 -11.90 5.36
C THR A 362 2.83 -13.11 5.76
N GLY A 363 3.01 -14.22 5.03
CA GLY A 363 2.25 -15.45 5.23
C GLY A 363 0.76 -15.27 4.99
N GLY A 364 0.38 -14.35 4.09
CA GLY A 364 -0.99 -13.95 3.76
C GLY A 364 -1.59 -14.72 2.59
N SER A 365 -2.36 -14.06 1.72
CA SER A 365 -3.05 -14.73 0.62
C SER A 365 -2.13 -15.56 -0.30
N ILE A 366 -0.87 -15.15 -0.42
CA ILE A 366 0.24 -15.91 -0.99
C ILE A 366 1.07 -16.51 0.15
N GLU A 367 0.84 -17.79 0.48
CA GLU A 367 1.34 -18.42 1.71
C GLU A 367 2.87 -18.37 1.88
N PHE A 368 3.57 -18.46 0.76
CA PHE A 368 5.02 -18.57 0.71
C PHE A 368 5.73 -17.23 0.64
N MET A 369 4.99 -16.12 0.57
CA MET A 369 5.56 -14.79 0.76
C MET A 369 5.77 -14.58 2.26
N THR A 370 6.94 -14.98 2.76
CA THR A 370 7.28 -14.89 4.19
C THR A 370 7.94 -13.58 4.58
N GLU A 371 8.46 -12.83 3.60
CA GLU A 371 9.17 -11.58 3.82
C GLU A 371 8.84 -10.60 2.69
N CYS A 372 8.75 -9.33 3.04
CA CYS A 372 8.54 -8.25 2.08
C CYS A 372 9.86 -7.88 1.41
N THR A 373 9.87 -7.77 0.08
CA THR A 373 10.97 -7.10 -0.63
C THR A 373 11.01 -5.61 -0.27
N THR A 374 12.14 -4.95 -0.45
CA THR A 374 12.28 -3.49 -0.18
C THR A 374 12.48 -2.72 -1.48
N ILE A 375 12.40 -1.39 -1.47
CA ILE A 375 12.71 -0.61 -2.69
C ILE A 375 14.19 -0.81 -3.10
N ASP A 376 15.08 -1.04 -2.14
CA ASP A 376 16.50 -1.30 -2.40
C ASP A 376 16.76 -2.71 -2.96
N LYS A 377 16.00 -3.72 -2.48
CA LYS A 377 16.00 -5.10 -2.99
C LYS A 377 14.58 -5.50 -3.42
N PRO A 378 14.12 -5.04 -4.60
CA PRO A 378 12.70 -5.07 -4.99
C PRO A 378 12.19 -6.44 -5.44
N PHE A 379 13.08 -7.38 -5.72
CA PHE A 379 12.72 -8.70 -6.20
C PHE A 379 13.43 -9.78 -5.42
N CYS A 380 12.78 -10.94 -5.32
CA CYS A 380 13.42 -12.20 -4.99
C CYS A 380 12.86 -13.33 -5.85
N ILE A 381 13.60 -14.41 -6.01
CA ILE A 381 13.13 -15.64 -6.65
C ILE A 381 12.68 -16.60 -5.57
N TYR A 382 11.44 -17.08 -5.70
CA TYR A 382 10.90 -18.16 -4.88
C TYR A 382 10.91 -19.47 -5.69
N ASP A 383 11.57 -20.51 -5.17
CA ASP A 383 11.66 -21.82 -5.81
C ASP A 383 10.81 -22.92 -5.15
N ALA A 384 10.89 -24.15 -5.69
CA ALA A 384 10.10 -25.30 -5.24
C ALA A 384 10.53 -25.86 -3.88
N ASP A 385 11.79 -25.68 -3.50
CA ASP A 385 12.38 -26.21 -2.27
C ASP A 385 12.39 -25.16 -1.15
N GLN A 386 11.67 -24.05 -1.34
CA GLN A 386 11.52 -22.93 -0.41
C GLN A 386 12.80 -22.12 -0.24
N HIS A 387 13.71 -22.17 -1.21
CA HIS A 387 14.78 -21.20 -1.29
C HIS A 387 14.22 -19.88 -1.81
N ILE A 388 14.50 -18.83 -1.05
CA ILE A 388 14.28 -17.45 -1.45
C ILE A 388 15.65 -16.87 -1.75
N ASP A 389 15.87 -16.53 -3.02
CA ASP A 389 17.10 -15.88 -3.47
C ASP A 389 16.80 -14.39 -3.71
N HIS A 390 17.44 -13.54 -2.91
CA HIS A 390 17.31 -12.08 -3.02
C HIS A 390 18.38 -11.43 -3.88
N ASP A 391 19.41 -12.18 -4.27
CA ASP A 391 20.58 -11.64 -4.95
C ASP A 391 20.59 -12.01 -6.45
N SER A 392 19.68 -12.89 -6.88
CA SER A 392 19.54 -13.28 -8.29
C SER A 392 18.09 -13.25 -8.78
N VAL A 393 17.91 -12.90 -10.06
CA VAL A 393 16.67 -13.10 -10.82
C VAL A 393 16.75 -14.31 -11.75
N GLU A 394 17.85 -15.07 -11.66
CA GLU A 394 18.12 -16.29 -12.43
C GLU A 394 17.50 -17.53 -11.74
N GLY A 395 17.70 -18.72 -12.33
CA GLY A 395 17.24 -19.98 -11.74
C GLY A 395 15.77 -20.30 -11.95
N ASN A 396 15.35 -21.49 -11.50
CA ASN A 396 13.98 -21.96 -11.62
C ASN A 396 13.13 -21.43 -10.46
N GLY A 397 12.06 -20.70 -10.75
CA GLY A 397 11.22 -20.11 -9.70
C GLY A 397 10.33 -18.98 -10.20
N ILE A 398 9.61 -18.39 -9.26
CA ILE A 398 8.68 -17.27 -9.45
C ILE A 398 9.38 -16.00 -8.97
N LEU A 399 9.40 -14.96 -9.80
CA LEU A 399 9.84 -13.63 -9.42
C LEU A 399 8.79 -12.98 -8.51
N MET A 400 9.17 -12.71 -7.27
CA MET A 400 8.32 -12.07 -6.27
C MET A 400 8.67 -10.58 -6.14
N CYS A 401 7.66 -9.72 -6.08
CA CYS A 401 7.76 -8.32 -5.67
C CYS A 401 6.68 -8.06 -4.62
N SER A 402 7.08 -7.77 -3.39
CA SER A 402 6.21 -7.60 -2.21
C SER A 402 6.58 -6.35 -1.39
N ILE A 403 6.87 -5.23 -2.06
CA ILE A 403 7.22 -3.96 -1.42
C ILE A 403 6.01 -3.38 -0.70
N ASP A 404 6.16 -3.04 0.58
CA ASP A 404 5.07 -2.62 1.47
C ASP A 404 4.82 -1.09 1.47
N ASN A 405 5.73 -0.30 0.90
CA ASN A 405 5.60 1.15 0.68
C ASN A 405 5.72 1.58 -0.78
N LEU A 406 5.16 0.80 -1.71
CA LEU A 406 5.13 1.14 -3.14
C LEU A 406 4.82 2.61 -3.47
N PRO A 407 3.84 3.30 -2.83
CA PRO A 407 3.56 4.71 -3.12
C PRO A 407 4.72 5.69 -2.85
N ALA A 408 5.71 5.31 -2.04
CA ALA A 408 6.90 6.12 -1.76
C ALA A 408 7.81 6.33 -2.99
N GLN A 409 7.65 5.47 -4.02
CA GLN A 409 8.36 5.59 -5.29
C GLN A 409 7.76 6.66 -6.21
N LEU A 410 6.49 7.03 -6.01
CA LEU A 410 5.79 8.11 -6.73
C LEU A 410 5.28 9.16 -5.71
N PRO A 411 6.18 9.83 -4.98
CA PRO A 411 5.83 10.52 -3.76
C PRO A 411 5.04 11.82 -3.96
N ILE A 412 5.16 12.47 -5.12
CA ILE A 412 4.46 13.73 -5.40
C ILE A 412 2.97 13.45 -5.58
N GLU A 413 2.64 12.54 -6.49
CA GLU A 413 1.27 12.20 -6.81
C GLU A 413 0.59 11.45 -5.65
N ALA A 414 1.33 10.60 -4.94
CA ALA A 414 0.85 9.99 -3.70
C ALA A 414 0.52 11.05 -2.64
N THR A 415 1.34 12.10 -2.49
CA THR A 415 1.08 13.23 -1.55
C THR A 415 -0.17 14.02 -1.95
N GLU A 416 -0.38 14.26 -3.25
CA GLU A 416 -1.56 14.98 -3.73
C GLU A 416 -2.83 14.17 -3.49
N TYR A 417 -2.85 12.91 -3.92
CA TYR A 417 -4.01 12.02 -3.80
C TYR A 417 -4.37 11.72 -2.34
N PHE A 418 -3.34 11.52 -1.50
CA PHE A 418 -3.52 11.33 -0.07
C PHE A 418 -4.09 12.58 0.59
N GLY A 419 -3.50 13.74 0.26
CA GLY A 419 -3.96 15.03 0.75
C GLY A 419 -5.41 15.33 0.38
N ASP A 420 -5.87 15.01 -0.84
CA ASP A 420 -7.26 15.22 -1.26
C ASP A 420 -8.28 14.53 -0.34
N ARG A 421 -7.93 13.34 0.14
CA ARG A 421 -8.80 12.52 0.99
C ARG A 421 -8.75 12.96 2.43
N LEU A 422 -7.59 13.37 2.90
CA LEU A 422 -7.39 13.81 4.28
C LEU A 422 -7.92 15.24 4.50
N PHE A 423 -7.76 16.12 3.51
CA PHE A 423 -7.98 17.56 3.65
C PHE A 423 -9.34 17.97 4.19
N PRO A 424 -10.48 17.34 3.79
CA PRO A 424 -11.79 17.68 4.34
C PRO A 424 -11.87 17.56 5.87
N TYR A 425 -11.09 16.64 6.45
CA TYR A 425 -11.08 16.35 7.89
C TYR A 425 -10.04 17.19 8.65
N ILE A 426 -9.09 17.83 7.96
CA ILE A 426 -8.10 18.70 8.61
C ILE A 426 -8.80 19.84 9.36
N TRP A 427 -9.88 20.38 8.82
CA TRP A 427 -10.62 21.50 9.43
C TRP A 427 -11.16 21.20 10.83
N GLU A 428 -11.67 19.99 11.08
CA GLU A 428 -12.09 19.60 12.43
C GLU A 428 -10.91 19.20 13.31
N MET A 429 -9.89 18.53 12.75
CA MET A 429 -8.67 18.19 13.50
C MET A 429 -7.92 19.43 14.02
N LEU A 430 -7.97 20.53 13.26
CA LEU A 430 -7.35 21.82 13.59
C LEU A 430 -7.91 22.42 14.88
N LEU A 431 -9.18 22.18 15.17
CA LEU A 431 -9.86 22.70 16.36
C LEU A 431 -9.55 21.88 17.62
N SER A 432 -8.92 20.71 17.45
CA SER A 432 -8.59 19.83 18.56
C SER A 432 -7.62 20.45 19.55
N ASP A 433 -7.97 20.33 20.83
CA ASP A 433 -7.16 20.62 22.00
C ASP A 433 -6.96 19.33 22.82
N ALA A 434 -5.79 18.70 22.66
CA ALA A 434 -5.44 17.46 23.36
C ALA A 434 -5.46 17.58 24.89
N THR A 435 -5.46 18.80 25.45
CA THR A 435 -5.54 19.02 26.91
C THR A 435 -6.95 18.88 27.46
N LYS A 436 -7.98 19.03 26.62
CA LYS A 436 -9.39 18.86 27.02
C LYS A 436 -9.79 17.41 26.96
N SER A 437 -10.86 17.05 27.67
CA SER A 437 -11.47 15.73 27.56
C SER A 437 -11.99 15.49 26.14
N LEU A 438 -11.84 14.27 25.61
CA LEU A 438 -12.38 13.88 24.30
C LEU A 438 -13.92 14.04 24.21
N ASN A 439 -14.62 14.08 25.34
CA ASN A 439 -16.07 14.30 25.39
C ASN A 439 -16.48 15.77 25.23
N GLU A 440 -15.53 16.70 25.37
CA GLU A 440 -15.74 18.13 25.16
C GLU A 440 -15.45 18.57 23.72
N GLU A 441 -15.00 17.63 22.88
CA GLU A 441 -14.59 17.87 21.50
C GLU A 441 -15.62 17.32 20.52
N GLU A 442 -15.92 18.11 19.51
CA GLU A 442 -16.82 17.74 18.42
C GLU A 442 -16.01 17.25 17.23
N PHE A 443 -16.15 15.96 16.91
CA PHE A 443 -15.58 15.33 15.73
C PHE A 443 -16.67 14.56 14.99
N SER A 444 -16.55 14.53 13.67
CA SER A 444 -17.25 13.55 12.84
C SER A 444 -16.93 12.12 13.33
N PRO A 445 -17.84 11.14 13.13
CA PRO A 445 -17.54 9.75 13.45
C PRO A 445 -16.24 9.24 12.81
N GLN A 446 -15.93 9.71 11.60
CA GLN A 446 -14.75 9.34 10.82
C GLN A 446 -13.45 9.70 11.54
N VAL A 447 -13.40 10.84 12.24
CA VAL A 447 -12.24 11.25 13.03
C VAL A 447 -12.33 10.74 14.45
N ARG A 448 -13.50 10.83 15.10
CA ARG A 448 -13.68 10.40 16.50
C ARG A 448 -13.29 8.93 16.70
N ASP A 449 -13.73 8.07 15.79
CA ASP A 449 -13.50 6.63 15.88
C ASP A 449 -12.07 6.23 15.48
N ALA A 450 -11.31 7.15 14.89
CA ALA A 450 -9.91 6.98 14.54
C ALA A 450 -8.95 7.43 15.66
N ILE A 451 -9.47 8.01 16.75
CA ILE A 451 -8.64 8.47 17.87
C ILE A 451 -8.23 7.27 18.73
N ILE A 452 -6.95 6.90 18.69
CA ILE A 452 -6.38 5.75 19.41
C ILE A 452 -6.15 6.09 20.88
N THR A 453 -5.50 7.23 21.13
CA THR A 453 -5.14 7.70 22.47
C THR A 453 -5.70 9.09 22.70
N SER A 454 -6.04 9.43 23.95
CA SER A 454 -6.37 10.78 24.39
C SER A 454 -6.19 10.89 25.90
N ASN A 455 -5.71 12.03 26.39
CA ASN A 455 -5.61 12.31 27.84
C ASN A 455 -4.90 11.21 28.65
N GLY A 456 -3.85 10.61 28.07
CA GLY A 456 -3.02 9.60 28.72
C GLY A 456 -3.58 8.17 28.73
N ALA A 457 -4.70 7.92 28.05
CA ALA A 457 -5.32 6.60 27.96
C ALA A 457 -5.62 6.20 26.51
N LEU A 458 -5.76 4.89 26.29
CA LEU A 458 -6.43 4.38 25.09
C LEU A 458 -7.90 4.80 25.11
N THR A 459 -8.47 5.15 23.96
CA THR A 459 -9.91 5.38 23.90
C THR A 459 -10.68 4.04 23.90
N PRO A 460 -11.98 4.03 24.25
CA PRO A 460 -12.73 2.79 24.47
C PRO A 460 -12.69 1.78 23.31
N LYS A 461 -12.61 2.25 22.06
CA LYS A 461 -12.53 1.36 20.89
C LYS A 461 -11.19 0.63 20.78
N PHE A 462 -10.15 1.07 21.48
CA PHE A 462 -8.77 0.57 21.35
C PHE A 462 -8.22 -0.06 22.63
N GLU A 463 -8.99 -0.12 23.73
CA GLU A 463 -8.61 -0.81 24.97
C GLU A 463 -8.26 -2.30 24.76
N TYR A 464 -8.75 -2.92 23.67
CA TYR A 464 -8.38 -4.29 23.32
C TYR A 464 -6.88 -4.46 23.06
N ILE A 465 -6.15 -3.39 22.73
CA ILE A 465 -4.70 -3.44 22.46
C ILE A 465 -3.96 -3.94 23.70
N GLU A 466 -4.36 -3.53 24.91
CA GLU A 466 -3.76 -4.02 26.16
C GLU A 466 -3.90 -5.53 26.29
N LYS A 467 -5.11 -6.07 26.04
CA LYS A 467 -5.36 -7.52 26.05
C LYS A 467 -4.54 -8.26 24.98
N MET A 468 -4.32 -7.63 23.81
CA MET A 468 -3.45 -8.20 22.77
C MET A 468 -1.97 -8.23 23.21
N ARG A 469 -1.51 -7.17 23.89
CA ARG A 469 -0.15 -7.10 24.46
C ARG A 469 0.05 -8.21 25.49
N GLU A 470 -0.85 -8.33 26.47
CA GLU A 470 -0.79 -9.35 27.52
C GLU A 470 -0.70 -10.78 26.96
N LYS A 471 -1.54 -11.11 25.96
CA LYS A 471 -1.56 -12.43 25.33
C LYS A 471 -0.24 -12.80 24.61
N ARG A 472 0.57 -11.82 24.19
CA ARG A 472 1.89 -12.08 23.61
C ARG A 472 2.98 -12.31 24.66
N TYR A 473 2.84 -11.73 25.85
CA TYR A 473 3.78 -11.97 26.95
C TYR A 473 3.65 -13.38 27.55
N VAL A 474 2.46 -14.01 27.48
CA VAL A 474 2.25 -15.36 28.02
C VAL A 474 3.09 -16.44 27.29
N PRO A 475 3.17 -16.51 25.95
CA PRO A 475 4.09 -17.41 25.26
C PRO A 475 5.57 -17.15 25.56
N LEU A 476 5.98 -15.89 25.74
CA LEU A 476 7.37 -15.52 26.03
C LEU A 476 7.80 -15.94 27.43
N LEU A 477 6.95 -15.78 28.45
CA LEU A 477 7.22 -16.26 29.81
C LEU A 477 7.29 -17.79 29.89
N VAL A 478 6.46 -18.50 29.12
CA VAL A 478 6.54 -19.97 29.02
C VAL A 478 7.82 -20.38 28.31
N ALA A 479 8.21 -19.69 27.22
CA ALA A 479 9.47 -19.93 26.53
C ALA A 479 10.70 -19.61 27.37
N GLU A 480 10.73 -18.50 28.13
CA GLU A 480 11.80 -18.14 29.06
C GLU A 480 11.86 -19.11 30.25
N SER A 481 10.71 -19.58 30.75
CA SER A 481 10.68 -20.63 31.78
C SER A 481 11.27 -21.95 31.27
N LEU A 482 10.98 -22.34 30.01
CA LEU A 482 11.59 -23.49 29.35
C LEU A 482 13.08 -23.28 29.06
N PHE A 483 13.50 -22.07 28.67
CA PHE A 483 14.91 -21.73 28.45
C PHE A 483 15.72 -21.71 29.74
N SER A 484 15.15 -21.27 30.87
CA SER A 484 15.81 -21.37 32.17
C SER A 484 16.00 -22.82 32.63
N VAL A 485 15.05 -23.71 32.30
CA VAL A 485 15.19 -25.16 32.53
C VAL A 485 16.26 -25.77 31.61
N ILE A 486 16.34 -25.35 30.34
CA ILE A 486 17.33 -25.85 29.37
C ILE A 486 18.74 -25.28 29.63
N SER A 487 18.86 -24.06 30.15
CA SER A 487 20.16 -23.44 30.47
C SER A 487 20.94 -24.11 31.62
N SER A 488 20.30 -25.06 32.33
CA SER A 488 20.97 -25.96 33.28
C SER A 488 21.74 -27.11 32.59
N GLU A 489 21.55 -27.29 31.28
CA GLU A 489 22.33 -28.19 30.43
C GLU A 489 23.04 -27.36 29.35
N GLY A 490 24.30 -27.01 29.61
CA GLY A 490 25.06 -26.01 28.86
C GLY A 490 25.07 -26.21 27.34
N CYS A 491 24.52 -25.22 26.61
CA CYS A 491 24.81 -25.01 25.20
C CYS A 491 24.73 -23.51 24.86
N SER A 492 25.84 -22.93 24.40
CA SER A 492 25.93 -21.53 23.99
C SER A 492 25.52 -21.38 22.52
N LEU A 493 24.50 -20.57 22.24
CA LEU A 493 24.20 -20.09 20.89
C LEU A 493 24.15 -18.56 20.90
N THR A 494 24.97 -17.96 20.05
CA THR A 494 25.10 -16.52 19.82
C THR A 494 23.88 -15.99 19.07
N ALA A 495 23.25 -14.95 19.62
CA ALA A 495 22.11 -14.26 19.00
C ALA A 495 22.58 -13.36 17.86
N HIS A 496 22.07 -13.60 16.65
CA HIS A 496 22.07 -12.62 15.57
C HIS A 496 20.83 -11.73 15.68
N THR A 497 21.05 -10.43 15.53
CA THR A 497 20.09 -9.34 15.61
C THR A 497 18.97 -9.49 14.57
N SER A 498 17.71 -9.47 15.03
CA SER A 498 16.51 -9.45 14.19
C SER A 498 16.29 -8.06 13.59
N GLU A 499 16.18 -7.99 12.26
CA GLU A 499 15.67 -6.83 11.53
C GLU A 499 14.16 -6.67 11.75
N PRO A 500 13.61 -5.44 11.67
CA PRO A 500 12.22 -5.18 12.01
C PRO A 500 11.25 -5.83 11.01
N MET A 501 10.25 -6.55 11.54
CA MET A 501 9.11 -7.09 10.80
C MET A 501 8.43 -6.04 9.90
N CYS A 502 8.06 -6.45 8.69
CA CYS A 502 7.29 -5.69 7.71
C CYS A 502 5.96 -5.18 8.30
N LEU A 503 5.78 -3.86 8.37
CA LEU A 503 4.67 -3.20 9.08
C LEU A 503 3.63 -2.56 8.13
N GLU A 504 3.93 -2.41 6.83
CA GLU A 504 3.18 -1.50 5.94
C GLU A 504 2.16 -2.19 5.02
N ALA A 505 2.15 -3.53 4.98
CA ALA A 505 1.28 -4.39 4.16
C ALA A 505 -0.19 -3.97 4.08
N LYS A 506 -0.77 -3.50 5.19
CA LYS A 506 -2.20 -3.21 5.25
C LYS A 506 -2.60 -1.81 4.80
N LEU A 507 -1.74 -0.98 4.21
CA LEU A 507 -2.08 0.40 3.81
C LEU A 507 -2.81 0.52 2.46
N ILE A 508 -3.04 -0.61 1.80
CA ILE A 508 -3.25 -0.65 0.35
C ILE A 508 -4.70 -1.05 -0.05
N GLY A 509 -5.49 -1.64 0.86
CA GLY A 509 -6.91 -2.01 0.62
C GLY A 509 -7.92 -1.14 1.35
#